data_AF-I4B676-F1
#
_entry.id   AF-I4B676-F1
#
_cell.length_a   1.000
_cell.length_b   1.000
_cell.length_c   1.000
_cell.angle_alpha   90.00
_cell.angle_beta   90.00
_cell.angle_gamma   90.00
#
_symmetry.space_group_name_H-M   'P 1'
#
loop_
_entity.id
_entity.type
_entity.pdbx_description
1 polymer ?
#
loop_
_entity_poly.entity_id
_entity_poly.type
_entity_poly.pdbx_seq_one_letter_code
_entity_poly.pdbx_strand_id
1 'polypeptide(L)' 'MASLQYTVRNVSPELDRNLRQIARKKRQSLNDTLIDALQASIGQAEYHDLDFVAGTWLEDADTAKALKDQRKIDKDMWQ' A
#
# COMPACT_ATOMS: atom_id res chain seq x y z
N MET A 1 4.28 0.11 -15.98
CA MET A 1 4.28 1.54 -15.55
C MET A 1 5.72 2.02 -15.56
N ALA A 2 5.99 3.24 -16.02
CA ALA A 2 7.35 3.79 -15.98
C ALA A 2 7.72 4.12 -14.52
N SER A 3 8.84 3.62 -14.01
CA SER A 3 9.35 4.02 -12.70
C SER A 3 10.18 5.29 -12.83
N LEU A 4 9.96 6.23 -11.91
CA LEU A 4 10.79 7.43 -11.80
C LEU A 4 12.01 7.09 -10.94
N GLN A 5 13.20 7.51 -11.38
CA GLN A 5 14.45 7.33 -10.64
C GLN A 5 14.97 8.67 -10.15
N TYR A 6 15.22 8.76 -8.85
CA TYR A 6 15.83 9.92 -8.21
C TYR A 6 17.22 9.55 -7.67
N THR A 7 18.16 10.49 -7.80
CA THR A 7 19.48 10.39 -7.14
C THR A 7 19.51 11.35 -5.96
N VAL A 8 19.53 10.81 -4.75
CA VAL A 8 19.65 11.60 -3.52
C VAL A 8 21.12 11.92 -3.26
N ARG A 9 21.48 13.20 -3.34
CA ARG A 9 22.85 13.69 -3.12
C ARG A 9 23.03 14.18 -1.69
N ASN A 10 24.29 14.30 -1.25
CA ASN A 10 24.66 14.85 0.08
C ASN A 10 24.07 14.08 1.27
N VAL A 11 23.97 12.76 1.17
CA VAL A 11 23.59 11.90 2.31
C VAL A 11 24.71 11.93 3.35
N SER A 12 24.40 12.37 4.57
CA SER A 12 25.40 12.42 5.63
C SER A 12 25.84 11.00 6.04
N PRO A 13 27.08 10.81 6.54
CA PRO A 13 27.54 9.50 7.00
C PRO A 13 26.68 8.92 8.13
N GLU A 14 26.12 9.77 8.97
CA GLU A 14 25.21 9.38 10.05
C GLU A 14 23.89 8.84 9.49
N LEU A 15 23.32 9.53 8.49
CA LEU A 15 22.08 9.11 7.85
C LEU A 15 22.23 7.78 7.12
N ASP A 16 23.33 7.56 6.38
CA ASP A 16 23.61 6.27 5.72
C ASP A 16 23.70 5.12 6.73
N ARG A 17 24.40 5.33 7.85
CA ARG A 17 24.51 4.31 8.91
C ARG A 17 23.16 3.95 9.48
N ASN A 18 22.34 4.95 9.81
CA ASN A 18 21.01 4.75 10.39
C ASN A 18 20.09 4.02 9.40
N LEU A 19 20.07 4.43 8.13
CA LEU A 19 19.28 3.77 7.09
C LEU A 19 19.70 2.30 6.88
N ARG A 20 21.00 2.00 6.85
CA ARG A 20 21.49 0.62 6.74
C ARG A 20 21.14 -0.24 7.95
N GLN A 21 21.16 0.35 9.15
CA GLN A 21 20.75 -0.37 10.35
C GLN A 21 19.27 -0.73 10.29
N ILE A 22 18.42 0.18 9.83
CA ILE A 22 16.98 -0.06 9.64
C ILE A 22 16.77 -1.14 8.56
N ALA A 23 17.44 -1.02 7.41
CA ALA A 23 17.35 -2.00 6.33
C ALA A 23 17.69 -3.43 6.79
N ARG A 24 18.76 -3.58 7.57
CA ARG A 24 19.15 -4.86 8.17
C ARG A 24 18.10 -5.40 9.14
N LYS A 25 17.55 -4.55 10.02
CA LYS A 25 16.51 -4.94 10.97
C LYS A 25 15.23 -5.41 10.26
N LYS A 26 14.84 -4.73 9.18
CA LYS A 26 13.64 -5.04 8.39
C LYS A 26 13.87 -6.11 7.31
N ARG A 27 15.11 -6.54 7.07
CA ARG A 27 15.51 -7.43 5.96
C ARG A 27 15.07 -6.93 4.59
N GLN A 28 15.15 -5.61 4.39
CA GLN A 28 14.79 -4.93 3.13
C GLN A 28 16.05 -4.41 2.43
N SER A 29 15.92 -4.04 1.15
CA SER A 29 16.98 -3.31 0.47
C SER A 29 17.12 -1.89 1.05
N LEU A 30 18.30 -1.27 0.89
CA LEU A 30 18.51 0.12 1.30
C LEU A 30 17.56 1.07 0.55
N ASN A 31 17.26 0.76 -0.72
CA ASN A 31 16.35 1.57 -1.53
C ASN A 31 14.93 1.50 -1.00
N ASP A 32 14.40 0.31 -0.71
CA ASP A 32 13.05 0.16 -0.15
C ASP A 32 12.94 0.86 1.21
N THR A 33 13.98 0.75 2.03
CA THR A 33 14.05 1.44 3.33
C THR A 33 14.02 2.96 3.17
N LEU A 34 14.70 3.51 2.14
CA LEU A 34 14.70 4.94 1.83
C LEU A 34 13.30 5.39 1.39
N ILE A 35 12.64 4.63 0.53
CA ILE A 35 11.27 4.93 0.06
C ILE A 35 10.29 4.88 1.24
N ASP A 36 10.33 3.85 2.08
CA ASP A 36 9.50 3.73 3.28
C ASP A 36 9.67 4.96 4.20
N ALA A 37 10.91 5.39 4.43
CA ALA A 37 11.21 6.54 5.27
C ALA A 37 10.67 7.85 4.68
N LEU A 38 10.80 8.03 3.36
CA LEU A 38 10.25 9.19 2.65
C LEU A 38 8.72 9.20 2.72
N GLN A 39 8.07 8.07 2.45
CA GLN A 39 6.61 7.93 2.56
C GLN A 39 6.11 8.24 3.97
N ALA A 40 6.80 7.73 5.00
CA ALA A 40 6.44 8.04 6.38
C ALA A 40 6.62 9.54 6.73
N SER A 41 7.62 10.22 6.14
CA SER A 41 7.92 11.63 6.44
C SER A 41 7.05 12.63 5.68
N ILE A 42 6.64 12.32 4.46
CA ILE A 42 5.84 13.20 3.60
C ILE A 42 4.35 13.12 3.99
N GLY A 43 4.01 12.18 4.88
CA GLY A 43 2.64 11.80 5.21
C GLY A 43 2.21 10.63 4.32
N GLN A 44 1.33 9.77 4.85
CA GLN A 44 0.68 8.76 4.01
C GLN A 44 0.11 9.48 2.78
N ALA A 45 0.41 8.97 1.59
CA ALA A 45 -0.43 9.25 0.44
C ALA A 45 -1.86 9.07 0.94
N GLU A 46 -2.71 10.09 0.80
CA GLU A 46 -4.13 9.91 1.04
C GLU A 46 -4.52 8.67 0.25
N TYR A 47 -4.87 7.58 0.95
CA TYR A 47 -5.48 6.41 0.32
C TYR A 47 -6.90 6.83 -0.05
N HIS A 48 -7.00 7.74 -1.02
CA HIS A 48 -8.24 8.32 -1.51
C HIS A 48 -9.02 7.32 -2.34
N ASP A 49 -8.35 6.25 -2.78
CA ASP A 49 -8.91 5.16 -3.54
C ASP A 49 -8.50 3.80 -2.97
N LEU A 50 -9.22 2.79 -3.43
CA LEU A 50 -8.95 1.39 -3.15
C LEU A 50 -8.31 0.72 -4.37
N ASP A 51 -7.54 1.46 -5.17
CA ASP A 51 -7.00 0.97 -6.46
C ASP A 51 -6.05 -0.21 -6.27
N PHE A 52 -5.38 -0.28 -5.12
CA PHE A 52 -4.52 -1.42 -4.76
C PHE A 52 -5.29 -2.74 -4.55
N VAL A 53 -6.61 -2.68 -4.37
CA VAL A 53 -7.51 -3.84 -4.22
C VAL A 53 -8.17 -4.19 -5.56
N ALA A 54 -8.20 -3.26 -6.51
CA ALA A 54 -8.82 -3.49 -7.81
C ALA A 54 -8.09 -4.62 -8.56
N GLY A 55 -8.82 -5.65 -8.97
CA GLY A 55 -8.27 -6.80 -9.69
C GLY A 55 -7.56 -7.84 -8.81
N THR A 56 -7.48 -7.64 -7.49
CA THR A 56 -6.95 -8.64 -6.56
C THR A 56 -8.02 -9.59 -6.02
N TRP A 57 -9.22 -9.59 -6.61
CA TRP A 57 -10.32 -10.43 -6.17
C TRP A 57 -9.99 -11.91 -6.37
N LEU A 58 -10.05 -12.66 -5.27
CA LEU A 58 -10.02 -14.11 -5.28
C LEU A 58 -11.44 -14.61 -5.15
N GLU A 59 -11.84 -15.48 -6.07
CA GLU A 59 -13.17 -16.08 -6.04
C GLU A 59 -13.35 -16.92 -4.77
N ASP A 60 -14.40 -16.62 -4.03
CA ASP A 60 -14.76 -17.30 -2.78
C ASP A 60 -16.26 -17.61 -2.78
N ALA A 61 -16.60 -18.88 -2.57
CA ALA A 61 -17.97 -19.37 -2.69
C ALA A 61 -18.89 -18.82 -1.61
N ASP A 62 -18.38 -18.67 -0.39
CA ASP A 62 -19.15 -18.14 0.74
C ASP A 62 -19.44 -16.65 0.53
N THR A 63 -18.44 -15.89 0.06
CA THR A 63 -18.59 -14.48 -0.29
C THR A 63 -19.55 -14.30 -1.47
N ALA A 64 -19.48 -15.14 -2.50
CA ALA A 64 -20.41 -15.10 -3.62
C ALA A 64 -21.87 -15.34 -3.19
N LYS A 65 -22.09 -16.30 -2.27
CA LYS A 65 -23.40 -16.57 -1.69
C LYS A 65 -23.91 -15.38 -0.87
N ALA A 66 -23.08 -14.81 -0.01
CA ALA A 66 -23.42 -13.65 0.80
C ALA A 66 -23.79 -12.44 -0.08
N LEU A 67 -23.01 -12.14 -1.12
CA LEU A 67 -23.30 -11.07 -2.07
C LEU A 67 -24.63 -11.30 -2.83
N LYS A 68 -24.93 -12.54 -3.21
CA LYS A 68 -26.20 -12.89 -3.87
C LYS A 68 -27.40 -12.61 -2.97
N ASP A 69 -27.28 -12.91 -1.68
CA ASP A 69 -28.35 -12.66 -0.71
C ASP A 69 -28.48 -11.17 -0.41
N GLN A 70 -27.36 -10.45 -0.24
CA GLN A 70 -27.35 -9.00 -0.01
C GLN A 70 -27.96 -8.20 -1.17
N ARG A 71 -27.78 -8.65 -2.41
CA ARG A 71 -28.28 -7.95 -3.61
C ARG A 71 -29.78 -8.13 -3.85
N LYS A 72 -30.49 -8.91 -3.03
CA LYS A 72 -31.95 -9.01 -3.09
C LYS A 72 -32.55 -7.74 -2.51
N ILE A 73 -33.24 -6.97 -3.34
CA ILE A 73 -33.98 -5.78 -2.90
C ILE A 73 -35.29 -6.24 -2.27
N ASP A 74 -35.48 -5.89 -1.01
CA ASP A 74 -36.80 -5.92 -0.38
C ASP A 74 -37.61 -4.72 -0.89
N LYS A 75 -38.65 -5.01 -1.65
CA LYS A 75 -39.47 -3.98 -2.31
C LYS A 75 -40.28 -3.15 -1.32
N ASP A 76 -40.60 -3.70 -0.16
CA ASP A 76 -41.39 -3.00 0.85
C ASP A 76 -40.51 -2.05 1.67
N MET A 77 -39.21 -2.34 1.78
CA MET A 77 -38.20 -1.44 2.38
C MET A 77 -37.63 -0.41 1.39
N TRP A 78 -37.82 -0.58 0.08
CA TRP A 78 -37.25 0.27 -0.99
C TRP A 78 -38.23 1.34 -1.52
N GLN A 79 -39.29 1.67 -0.77
CA GLN A 79 -40.16 2.80 -1.12
C GLN A 79 -39.49 4.16 -0.89
#